data_AF-A0A1M6XED6-F1
#
_entry.id   AF-A0A1M6XED6-F1
#
_cell.length_a   1.000
_cell.length_b   1.000
_cell.length_c   1.000
_cell.angle_alpha   90.00
_cell.angle_beta   90.00
_cell.angle_gamma   90.00
#
_symmetry.space_group_name_H-M   'P 1'
#
loop_
_entity.id
_entity.type
_entity.pdbx_description
1 polymer ?
#
loop_
_entity_poly.entity_id
_entity_poly.type
_entity_poly.pdbx_seq_one_letter_code
_entity_poly.pdbx_strand_id
1 'polypeptide(L)'
;MNMKLNEIEKLIDCYSFNYRNSSMKDIEIGELIKLDINNLIDEYNEPENWEFNNNSGICLFLNAEKTIIHIIQAVQLGPGISAHFTLSGLKSNWKKNEPKFILPIKVPDESNFERHSLKDFLINHKKFYKI
;
A
#
# COMPACT_ATOMS: atom_id res chain seq x y z
N MET A 1 2.36 -7.76 17.98
CA MET A 1 1.94 -6.37 17.72
C MET A 1 1.84 -6.11 16.22
N ASN A 2 0.72 -5.59 15.71
CA ASN A 2 0.60 -5.24 14.29
C ASN A 2 1.17 -3.83 14.05
N MET A 3 1.77 -3.58 12.88
CA MET A 3 2.43 -2.32 12.53
C MET A 3 1.42 -1.18 12.29
N LYS A 4 1.67 -0.01 12.90
CA LYS A 4 0.87 1.21 12.75
C LYS A 4 1.46 2.16 11.71
N LEU A 5 0.62 3.02 11.14
CA LEU A 5 0.98 3.99 10.10
C LEU A 5 2.26 4.81 10.40
N ASN A 6 2.41 5.34 11.61
CA ASN A 6 3.57 6.15 12.01
C ASN A 6 4.89 5.37 12.09
N GLU A 7 4.83 4.04 12.21
CA GLU A 7 6.02 3.19 12.18
C GLU A 7 6.47 2.91 10.73
N ILE A 8 5.54 3.03 9.76
CA ILE A 8 5.79 2.74 8.36
C ILE A 8 6.66 3.81 7.72
N GLU A 9 6.32 5.09 7.91
CA GLU A 9 7.10 6.22 7.37
C GLU A 9 8.57 6.09 7.80
N LYS A 10 8.80 5.85 9.10
CA LYS A 10 10.15 5.60 9.64
C LYS A 10 10.84 4.38 9.04
N LEU A 11 10.09 3.32 8.73
CA LEU A 11 10.64 2.12 8.11
C LEU A 11 10.96 2.34 6.63
N ILE A 12 10.18 3.16 5.92
CA ILE A 12 10.47 3.56 4.53
C ILE A 12 11.70 4.47 4.49
N ASP A 13 11.84 5.39 5.45
CA ASP A 13 13.04 6.20 5.60
C ASP A 13 14.27 5.33 5.89
N CYS A 14 14.13 4.39 6.82
CA CYS A 14 15.18 3.42 7.15
C CYS A 14 15.55 2.55 5.94
N TYR A 15 14.55 2.09 5.18
CA TYR A 15 14.77 1.35 3.94
C TYR A 15 15.56 2.21 2.95
N SER A 16 15.14 3.47 2.78
CA SER A 16 15.74 4.39 1.83
C SER A 16 17.19 4.72 2.17
N PHE A 17 17.48 4.94 3.45
CA PHE A 17 18.82 5.27 3.89
C PHE A 17 19.79 4.09 3.82
N ASN A 18 19.35 2.87 4.18
CA ASN A 18 20.26 1.74 4.37
C ASN A 18 20.39 0.82 3.15
N TYR A 19 19.41 0.80 2.24
CA TYR A 19 19.34 -0.20 1.17
C TYR A 19 19.24 0.39 -0.24
N ARG A 20 19.02 1.70 -0.38
CA ARG A 20 18.93 2.37 -1.68
C ARG A 20 20.22 3.11 -2.02
N ASN A 21 20.47 3.28 -3.31
CA ASN A 21 21.55 4.14 -3.76
C ASN A 21 21.12 5.60 -3.57
N SER A 22 22.00 6.43 -2.99
CA SER A 22 21.73 7.85 -2.70
C SER A 22 21.47 8.71 -3.94
N SER A 23 21.81 8.22 -5.14
CA SER A 23 21.51 8.90 -6.40
C SER A 23 20.11 8.60 -6.96
N MET A 24 19.38 7.65 -6.38
CA MET A 24 18.01 7.33 -6.80
C MET A 24 17.05 8.39 -6.25
N LYS A 25 15.98 8.70 -6.99
CA LYS A 25 14.91 9.55 -6.46
C LYS A 25 14.27 8.92 -5.23
N ASP A 26 13.69 9.75 -4.38
CA ASP A 26 13.04 9.31 -3.16
C ASP A 26 11.78 8.47 -3.42
N ILE A 27 11.43 7.63 -2.45
CA ILE A 27 10.12 6.97 -2.40
C ILE A 27 9.10 8.01 -1.95
N GLU A 28 8.00 8.13 -2.67
CA GLU A 28 6.94 9.09 -2.37
C GLU A 28 5.80 8.37 -1.63
N ILE A 29 5.45 8.84 -0.44
CA ILE A 29 4.32 8.33 0.36
C ILE A 29 3.13 9.24 0.08
N GLY A 30 2.03 8.67 -0.37
CA GLY A 30 0.83 9.42 -0.69
C GLY A 30 -0.03 9.70 0.54
N GLU A 31 -1.18 10.32 0.32
CA GLU A 31 -2.15 10.60 1.35
C GLU A 31 -2.87 9.34 1.83
N LEU A 32 -3.28 9.34 3.09
CA LEU A 32 -4.11 8.27 3.65
C LEU A 32 -5.55 8.44 3.15
N ILE A 33 -5.96 7.61 2.19
CA ILE A 33 -7.29 7.65 1.60
C ILE A 33 -8.24 6.79 2.44
N LYS A 34 -9.37 7.37 2.85
CA LYS A 34 -10.44 6.64 3.53
C LYS A 34 -11.28 5.88 2.49
N LEU A 35 -11.53 4.60 2.76
CA LEU A 35 -12.38 3.78 1.92
C LEU A 35 -13.83 3.80 2.42
N ASP A 36 -14.78 4.03 1.51
CA ASP A 36 -16.20 3.78 1.75
C ASP A 36 -16.64 2.50 1.04
N ILE A 37 -16.67 1.40 1.81
CA ILE A 37 -16.98 0.08 1.27
C ILE A 37 -18.48 -0.13 0.93
N ASN A 38 -19.34 0.81 1.33
CA ASN A 38 -20.75 0.76 0.96
C ASN A 38 -21.06 1.53 -0.34
N ASN A 39 -20.17 2.43 -0.77
CA ASN A 39 -20.27 3.20 -2.02
C ASN A 39 -19.37 2.65 -3.15
N LEU A 40 -18.88 1.41 -3.02
CA LEU A 40 -17.87 0.78 -3.89
C LEU A 40 -18.24 0.58 -5.36
N ILE A 41 -19.51 0.72 -5.73
CA ILE A 41 -19.96 0.39 -7.07
C ILE A 41 -19.64 1.52 -8.07
N ASP A 42 -19.55 2.77 -7.60
CA ASP A 42 -19.34 3.94 -8.46
C ASP A 42 -17.92 4.55 -8.33
N GLU A 43 -17.33 4.62 -7.13
CA GLU A 43 -15.98 5.21 -6.92
C GLU A 43 -14.82 4.36 -7.47
N TYR A 44 -15.01 3.05 -7.66
CA TYR A 44 -13.98 2.15 -8.24
C TYR A 44 -13.93 2.18 -9.77
N ASN A 45 -14.87 2.88 -10.41
CA ASN A 45 -14.81 3.18 -11.82
C ASN A 45 -13.95 4.43 -12.11
N GLU A 46 -13.45 5.13 -11.08
CA GLU A 46 -12.56 6.29 -11.24
C GLU A 46 -11.22 6.16 -10.47
N PRO A 47 -10.46 5.06 -10.63
CA PRO A 47 -9.11 4.96 -10.09
C PRO A 47 -8.19 6.07 -10.63
N GLU A 48 -8.57 6.72 -11.73
CA GLU A 48 -7.92 7.89 -12.31
C GLU A 48 -7.68 9.04 -11.32
N ASN A 49 -8.56 9.19 -10.32
CA ASN A 49 -8.48 10.24 -9.31
C ASN A 49 -7.61 9.87 -8.10
N TRP A 50 -7.10 8.64 -8.04
CA TRP A 50 -6.26 8.23 -6.93
C TRP A 50 -4.83 8.72 -7.09
N GLU A 51 -4.26 9.20 -6.01
CA GLU A 51 -2.86 9.57 -5.98
C GLU A 51 -2.00 8.37 -6.38
N PHE A 52 -1.03 8.63 -7.26
CA PHE A 52 -0.13 7.63 -7.84
C PHE A 52 -0.82 6.52 -8.64
N ASN A 53 -2.05 6.71 -9.12
CA ASN A 53 -2.81 5.73 -9.89
C ASN A 53 -1.98 5.01 -10.98
N ASN A 54 -1.24 5.78 -11.79
CA ASN A 54 -0.46 5.29 -12.92
C ASN A 54 1.00 4.94 -12.57
N ASN A 55 1.40 5.06 -11.29
CA ASN A 55 2.75 4.78 -10.87
C ASN A 55 2.91 3.36 -10.32
N SER A 56 4.14 2.87 -10.41
CA SER A 56 4.56 1.63 -9.78
C SER A 56 4.82 1.85 -8.31
N GLY A 57 4.51 0.84 -7.49
CA GLY A 57 4.71 0.96 -6.06
C GLY A 57 4.03 -0.12 -5.25
N ILE A 58 3.77 0.20 -4.00
CA ILE A 58 3.02 -0.63 -3.07
C ILE A 58 1.81 0.13 -2.55
N CYS A 59 0.79 -0.60 -2.12
CA CYS A 59 -0.32 -0.01 -1.39
C CYS A 59 -0.56 -0.80 -0.11
N LEU A 60 -0.70 -0.05 0.97
CA LEU A 60 -0.99 -0.58 2.30
C LEU A 60 -2.48 -0.49 2.54
N PHE A 61 -3.08 -1.57 2.97
CA PHE A 61 -4.47 -1.63 3.37
C PHE A 61 -4.50 -1.64 4.89
N LEU A 62 -5.26 -0.73 5.49
CA LEU A 62 -5.32 -0.54 6.93
C LEU A 62 -6.75 -0.71 7.46
N ASN A 63 -6.89 -1.24 8.68
CA ASN A 63 -8.18 -1.31 9.38
C ASN A 63 -8.56 0.05 10.03
N ALA A 64 -9.67 0.08 10.75
CA ALA A 64 -10.14 1.27 11.48
C ALA A 64 -9.12 1.86 12.48
N GLU A 65 -8.24 1.01 13.03
CA GLU A 65 -7.19 1.39 13.98
C GLU A 65 -5.89 1.84 13.30
N LYS A 66 -5.90 2.05 11.98
CA LYS A 66 -4.71 2.36 11.15
C LYS A 66 -3.60 1.32 11.28
N THR A 67 -4.01 0.06 11.43
CA THR A 67 -3.12 -1.09 11.46
C THR A 67 -3.08 -1.76 10.10
N ILE A 68 -1.88 -2.08 9.60
CA ILE A 68 -1.73 -2.75 8.30
C ILE A 68 -2.33 -4.15 8.35
N ILE A 69 -3.30 -4.43 7.49
CA ILE A 69 -3.90 -5.75 7.32
C ILE A 69 -3.45 -6.45 6.04
N HIS A 70 -3.10 -5.70 4.99
CA HIS A 70 -2.62 -6.25 3.72
C HIS A 70 -1.66 -5.28 3.02
N ILE A 71 -0.76 -5.82 2.21
CA ILE A 71 0.20 -5.05 1.40
C ILE A 71 0.22 -5.65 0.01
N ILE A 72 -0.05 -4.83 -1.00
CA ILE A 72 0.07 -5.20 -2.40
C ILE A 72 1.27 -4.50 -3.03
N GLN A 73 1.72 -5.03 -4.15
CA GLN A 73 2.59 -4.31 -5.08
C GLN A 73 1.84 -4.23 -6.42
N ALA A 74 2.08 -3.18 -7.18
CA ALA A 74 1.54 -3.07 -8.53
C ALA A 74 2.50 -2.30 -9.44
N VAL A 75 2.42 -2.58 -10.74
CA VAL A 75 3.06 -1.76 -11.77
C VAL A 75 2.28 -0.46 -11.97
N GLN A 76 0.97 -0.50 -11.75
CA GLN A 76 0.07 0.65 -11.71
C GLN A 76 -0.82 0.50 -10.48
N LEU A 77 -0.68 1.41 -9.52
CA LEU A 77 -1.33 1.30 -8.22
C LEU A 77 -2.85 1.29 -8.32
N GLY A 78 -3.50 2.17 -9.09
CA GLY A 78 -4.97 2.23 -9.07
C GLY A 78 -5.64 0.98 -9.64
N PRO A 79 -5.25 0.45 -10.83
CA PRO A 79 -5.76 -0.84 -11.30
C PRO A 79 -5.44 -1.99 -10.33
N GLY A 80 -4.21 -1.98 -9.77
CA GLY A 80 -3.77 -2.97 -8.81
C GLY A 80 -4.61 -2.99 -7.54
N ILE A 81 -4.91 -1.83 -6.97
CA ILE A 81 -5.76 -1.67 -5.78
C ILE A 81 -7.21 -2.05 -6.14
N SER A 82 -7.75 -1.55 -7.25
CA SER A 82 -9.13 -1.79 -7.70
C SER A 82 -9.45 -3.27 -7.88
N ALA A 83 -8.49 -4.07 -8.34
CA ALA A 83 -8.64 -5.52 -8.48
C ALA A 83 -9.06 -6.21 -7.15
N HIS A 84 -8.66 -5.65 -6.00
CA HIS A 84 -9.00 -6.20 -4.68
C HIS A 84 -10.42 -5.89 -4.20
N PHE A 85 -11.16 -5.04 -4.93
CA PHE A 85 -12.53 -4.63 -4.62
C PHE A 85 -13.53 -5.00 -5.70
N THR A 86 -13.13 -5.78 -6.71
CA THR A 86 -14.07 -6.35 -7.68
C THR A 86 -15.00 -7.37 -7.01
N LEU A 87 -16.19 -7.61 -7.58
CA LEU A 87 -17.22 -8.53 -7.04
C LEU A 87 -16.70 -9.94 -6.70
N SER A 88 -15.64 -10.41 -7.37
CA SER A 88 -14.95 -11.68 -7.08
C SER A 88 -13.98 -11.58 -5.89
N GLY A 89 -13.37 -10.41 -5.66
CA GLY A 89 -12.46 -10.13 -4.54
C GLY A 89 -13.16 -9.73 -3.23
N LEU A 90 -14.25 -8.95 -3.33
CA LEU A 90 -15.00 -8.44 -2.16
C LEU A 90 -15.58 -9.55 -1.28
N LYS A 91 -16.14 -10.60 -1.88
CA LYS A 91 -16.86 -11.65 -1.12
C LYS A 91 -15.94 -12.66 -0.43
N SER A 92 -14.68 -12.82 -0.85
CA SER A 92 -13.82 -13.91 -0.37
C SER A 92 -12.79 -13.47 0.67
N ASN A 93 -12.17 -12.29 0.52
CA ASN A 93 -10.97 -11.93 1.30
C ASN A 93 -11.22 -11.04 2.53
N TRP A 94 -12.27 -10.21 2.54
CA TRP A 94 -12.41 -9.13 3.54
C TRP A 94 -13.38 -9.40 4.70
N LYS A 95 -13.94 -10.62 4.79
CA LYS A 95 -15.02 -10.98 5.76
C LYS A 95 -14.75 -10.70 7.24
N LYS A 96 -13.48 -10.60 7.67
CA LYS A 96 -13.11 -10.42 9.09
C LYS A 96 -12.26 -9.18 9.36
N ASN A 97 -11.57 -8.65 8.35
CA ASN A 97 -10.65 -7.52 8.46
C ASN A 97 -10.85 -6.62 7.25
N GLU A 98 -11.96 -5.91 7.23
CA GLU A 98 -12.29 -5.00 6.15
C GLU A 98 -11.37 -3.76 6.17
N PRO A 99 -10.73 -3.38 5.06
CA PRO A 99 -9.88 -2.21 5.01
C PRO A 99 -10.73 -0.94 5.13
N LYS A 100 -10.33 -0.01 5.99
CA LYS A 100 -10.97 1.30 6.14
C LYS A 100 -10.15 2.42 5.51
N PHE A 101 -8.87 2.15 5.25
CA PHE A 101 -7.96 3.09 4.61
C PHE A 101 -7.01 2.38 3.66
N ILE A 102 -6.53 3.12 2.68
CA ILE A 102 -5.38 2.75 1.86
C ILE A 102 -4.30 3.84 1.95
N LEU A 103 -3.05 3.43 1.83
CA LEU A 103 -1.91 4.34 1.69
C LEU A 103 -1.10 3.91 0.46
N PRO A 104 -1.19 4.64 -0.66
CA PRO A 104 -0.35 4.38 -1.83
C PRO A 104 1.07 4.89 -1.56
N ILE A 105 2.06 4.12 -1.98
CA ILE A 105 3.48 4.48 -1.90
C ILE A 105 4.10 4.21 -3.25
N LYS A 106 4.59 5.27 -3.88
CA LYS A 106 5.21 5.24 -5.20
C LYS A 106 6.71 4.99 -5.05
N VAL A 107 7.22 4.06 -5.86
CA VAL A 107 8.66 3.93 -6.09
C VAL A 107 9.04 4.71 -7.36
N PRO A 108 10.29 5.17 -7.50
CA PRO A 108 10.71 5.87 -8.72
C PRO A 108 10.57 5.00 -9.97
N ASP A 109 10.22 5.63 -11.09
CA ASP A 109 9.98 4.94 -12.35
C ASP A 109 11.27 4.26 -12.87
N GLU A 110 12.44 4.87 -12.62
CA GLU A 110 13.75 4.31 -12.95
C GLU A 110 14.10 3.04 -12.15
N SER A 111 13.39 2.78 -11.05
CA SER A 111 13.66 1.70 -10.12
C SER A 111 12.39 0.92 -9.76
N ASN A 112 11.52 0.73 -10.76
CA ASN A 112 10.26 0.01 -10.64
C ASN A 112 10.34 -1.35 -9.90
N PHE A 113 11.48 -2.06 -9.98
CA PHE A 113 11.70 -3.31 -9.26
C PHE A 113 11.67 -3.15 -7.72
N GLU A 114 11.95 -1.96 -7.19
CA GLU A 114 11.96 -1.64 -5.76
C GLU A 114 10.59 -1.86 -5.10
N ARG A 115 9.50 -1.85 -5.86
CA ARG A 115 8.16 -2.20 -5.32
C ARG A 115 8.16 -3.58 -4.65
N HIS A 116 8.97 -4.52 -5.16
CA HIS A 116 9.09 -5.86 -4.62
C HIS A 116 9.93 -5.88 -3.35
N SER A 117 11.13 -5.30 -3.43
CA SER A 117 12.06 -5.22 -2.30
C SER A 117 11.45 -4.46 -1.11
N LEU A 118 10.78 -3.34 -1.37
CA LEU A 118 10.10 -2.55 -0.34
C LEU A 118 8.95 -3.34 0.31
N LYS A 119 8.12 -4.01 -0.48
CA LYS A 119 7.05 -4.87 0.04
C LYS A 119 7.61 -5.96 0.95
N ASP A 120 8.64 -6.67 0.50
CA ASP A 120 9.23 -7.77 1.24
C ASP A 120 9.91 -7.29 2.52
N PHE A 121 10.59 -6.13 2.46
CA PHE A 121 11.16 -5.48 3.63
C PHE A 121 10.11 -5.20 4.71
N LEU A 122 8.97 -4.59 4.34
CA LEU A 122 7.89 -4.27 5.27
C LEU A 122 7.20 -5.53 5.80
N ILE A 123 6.96 -6.55 4.96
CA ILE A 123 6.37 -7.83 5.39
C ILE A 123 7.28 -8.54 6.41
N ASN A 124 8.58 -8.57 6.16
CA ASN A 124 9.53 -9.20 7.06
C ASN A 124 9.59 -8.46 8.40
N HIS A 125 9.65 -7.13 8.40
CA HIS A 125 9.56 -6.34 9.62
C HIS A 125 8.25 -6.58 10.38
N LYS A 126 7.10 -6.64 9.70
CA LYS A 126 5.81 -6.97 10.32
C LYS A 126 5.81 -8.34 11.01
N LYS A 127 6.55 -9.34 10.50
CA LYS A 127 6.66 -10.66 11.14
C LYS A 127 7.51 -10.64 12.41
N PHE A 128 8.54 -9.80 12.49
CA PHE A 128 9.39 -9.68 13.69
C PHE A 128 8.67 -9.06 14.89
N TYR A 129 7.59 -8.31 14.67
CA TYR A 129 6.74 -7.79 15.76
C TYR A 129 5.70 -8.79 16.29
N LYS A 130 5.77 -10.09 15.94
CA LYS A 130 4.95 -11.17 16.55
C LYS A 130 5.52 -11.71 17.88
N ILE A 131 6.27 -10.90 18.63
CA ILE A 131 6.67 -11.22 20.01
C ILE A 131 5.54 -10.80 20.95
#